data_AF-A0A7W4Z3E3-F1
#
_entry.id   AF-A0A7W4Z3E3-F1
#
_cell.length_a   1.000
_cell.length_b   1.000
_cell.length_c   1.000
_cell.angle_alpha   90.00
_cell.angle_beta   90.00
_cell.angle_gamma   90.00
#
_symmetry.space_group_name_H-M   'P 1'
#
loop_
_entity.id
_entity.type
_entity.pdbx_description
1 polymer ?
#
loop_
_entity_poly.entity_id
_entity_poly.type
_entity_poly.pdbx_seq_one_letter_code
_entity_poly.pdbx_strand_id
1 'polypeptide(L)'
;MVGGARRDGVRRWLGAMLVVSVGATTMVGTAGPASAGISPYHRFAGTVAGDGSITDGGASCSSTGAPREVSFVVSGVPTGTALTGVRISGLLVSHPQVSDLTATLVAPDGTDHVLFARTGVGADDPDGYDAALVGPYTFSDDHSTEWWTWASGAEVPAGRYFSTAPGTPGGSGPVRTGITAAFAGLTDANGIWRLRFVDHCQGPPGPQGAVHAATLELKTAVDEMSSCIAEGMRTASAQASLVAAETALDSARATLTAAAAQLGAADAARTSTAADAATAMAAAAKTAAAAQAAGHAVTKATKALKQARKKAKKSGKPQAIAKVRKAKKALSANRASRRTATTAAGSAATASASAGAVAATAAGAATQAAAARSTADAAYDLARAGWQSARDRLEQTREAEAFCLDS
;
A
#
# COMPACT_ATOMS: atom_id res chain seq x y z
N MET A 1 73.23 3.26 44.02
CA MET A 1 72.05 2.69 44.70
C MET A 1 70.82 3.48 44.30
N VAL A 2 69.94 2.79 43.55
CA VAL A 2 68.49 2.96 43.37
C VAL A 2 67.87 4.35 43.62
N GLY A 3 67.45 5.01 42.54
CA GLY A 3 66.50 6.13 42.56
C GLY A 3 65.42 5.90 41.50
N GLY A 4 64.33 5.25 41.88
CA GLY A 4 63.22 4.86 41.01
C GLY A 4 62.39 6.05 40.53
N ALA A 5 62.30 6.21 39.20
CA ALA A 5 61.41 7.16 38.56
C ALA A 5 60.00 6.56 38.41
N ARG A 6 59.03 7.12 39.16
CA ARG A 6 57.61 6.87 38.97
C ARG A 6 57.18 7.34 37.58
N ARG A 7 56.79 6.41 36.72
CA ARG A 7 56.02 6.68 35.49
C ARG A 7 54.54 6.52 35.83
N ASP A 8 53.95 7.59 36.32
CA ASP A 8 52.50 7.63 36.53
C ASP A 8 51.79 7.88 35.19
N GLY A 9 51.12 6.83 34.71
CA GLY A 9 49.75 6.93 34.21
C GLY A 9 49.51 7.63 32.88
N VAL A 10 50.04 7.09 31.77
CA VAL A 10 49.37 7.26 30.47
C VAL A 10 48.08 6.43 30.52
N ARG A 11 46.99 7.04 31.01
CA ARG A 11 45.63 6.53 30.85
C ARG A 11 45.33 6.52 29.35
N ARG A 12 45.62 5.40 28.69
CA ARG A 12 45.12 5.07 27.36
C ARG A 12 43.59 5.12 27.43
N TRP A 13 43.03 6.21 26.93
CA TRP A 13 41.63 6.28 26.53
C TRP A 13 41.48 5.33 25.33
N LEU A 14 41.24 4.05 25.61
CA LEU A 14 40.65 3.14 24.65
C LEU A 14 39.20 3.61 24.50
N GLY A 15 39.00 4.57 23.59
CA GLY A 15 37.67 4.90 23.10
C GLY A 15 37.13 3.63 22.45
N ALA A 16 36.29 2.90 23.19
CA ALA A 16 35.49 1.83 22.64
C ALA A 16 34.62 2.45 21.56
N MET A 17 35.05 2.33 20.31
CA MET A 17 34.28 2.70 19.14
C MET A 17 33.17 1.65 19.03
N LEU A 18 32.08 1.88 19.78
CA LEU A 18 30.87 1.10 19.68
C LEU A 18 30.26 1.42 18.31
N VAL A 19 30.61 0.62 17.31
CA VAL A 19 29.94 0.62 16.02
C VAL A 19 28.54 0.06 16.28
N VAL A 20 27.59 0.96 16.54
CA VAL A 20 26.16 0.62 16.52
C VAL A 20 25.79 0.45 15.06
N SER A 21 25.94 -0.77 14.55
CA SER A 21 25.38 -1.18 13.27
C SER A 21 23.86 -1.12 13.40
N VAL A 22 23.26 -0.01 12.96
CA VAL A 22 21.82 0.11 12.75
C VAL A 22 21.48 -0.82 11.59
N GLY A 23 21.06 -2.03 11.91
CA GLY A 23 20.46 -2.94 10.93
C GLY A 23 19.17 -2.30 10.44
N ALA A 24 19.19 -1.74 9.23
CA ALA A 24 17.99 -1.29 8.55
C ALA A 24 17.15 -2.52 8.19
N THR A 25 16.24 -2.91 9.07
CA THR A 25 15.24 -3.93 8.77
C THR A 25 14.25 -3.29 7.79
N THR A 26 14.46 -3.52 6.50
CA THR A 26 13.50 -3.13 5.46
C THR A 26 12.21 -3.92 5.70
N MET A 27 11.20 -3.27 6.24
CA MET A 27 9.83 -3.79 6.21
C MET A 27 9.35 -3.70 4.76
N VAL A 28 9.44 -4.82 4.04
CA VAL A 28 8.81 -4.97 2.74
C VAL A 28 7.31 -5.03 2.98
N GLY A 29 6.62 -3.92 2.75
CA GLY A 29 5.16 -3.88 2.71
C GLY A 29 4.70 -4.66 1.48
N THR A 30 4.29 -5.92 1.67
CA THR A 30 3.62 -6.68 0.63
C THR A 30 2.24 -6.08 0.42
N ALA A 31 2.05 -5.36 -0.69
CA ALA A 31 0.73 -4.97 -1.15
C ALA A 31 -0.10 -6.25 -1.33
N GLY A 32 -1.19 -6.37 -0.55
CA GLY A 32 -2.11 -7.50 -0.66
C GLY A 32 -2.72 -7.56 -2.06
N PRO A 33 -2.96 -8.76 -2.62
CA PRO A 33 -3.57 -8.88 -3.93
C PRO A 33 -4.97 -8.24 -3.94
N ALA A 34 -5.28 -7.49 -4.99
CA ALA A 34 -6.63 -7.03 -5.24
C ALA A 34 -7.52 -8.26 -5.49
N SER A 35 -8.49 -8.51 -4.60
CA SER A 35 -9.44 -9.59 -4.76
C SER A 35 -10.37 -9.26 -5.93
N ALA A 36 -10.24 -9.96 -7.05
CA ALA A 36 -11.32 -10.02 -8.02
C ALA A 36 -12.57 -10.57 -7.30
N GLY A 37 -13.65 -9.81 -7.28
CA GLY A 37 -14.90 -10.24 -6.63
C GLY A 37 -15.37 -11.55 -7.25
N ILE A 38 -15.37 -12.63 -6.47
CA ILE A 38 -15.95 -13.90 -6.86
C ILE A 38 -17.46 -13.66 -6.91
N SER A 39 -18.06 -13.75 -8.10
CA SER A 39 -19.51 -13.72 -8.23
C SER A 39 -20.07 -14.93 -7.47
N PRO A 40 -21.08 -14.77 -6.61
CA PRO A 40 -21.65 -15.90 -5.85
C PRO A 40 -22.50 -16.84 -6.73
N TYR A 41 -22.59 -16.57 -8.03
CA TYR A 41 -23.34 -17.36 -8.99
C TYR A 41 -22.44 -18.39 -9.67
N HIS A 42 -22.93 -19.62 -9.74
CA HIS A 42 -22.46 -20.65 -10.66
C HIS A 42 -22.91 -20.27 -12.07
N ARG A 43 -21.98 -20.26 -13.04
CA ARG A 43 -22.25 -19.79 -14.41
C ARG A 43 -22.11 -20.90 -15.43
N PHE A 44 -23.12 -21.03 -16.28
CA PHE A 44 -23.19 -22.07 -17.29
C PHE A 44 -23.47 -21.42 -18.65
N ALA A 45 -22.49 -21.48 -19.54
CA ALA A 45 -22.66 -20.99 -20.91
C ALA A 45 -23.59 -21.92 -21.68
N GLY A 46 -24.57 -21.33 -22.37
CA GLY A 46 -25.53 -22.06 -23.18
C GLY A 46 -24.98 -22.45 -24.54
N THR A 47 -25.38 -23.61 -25.04
CA THR A 47 -25.12 -24.07 -26.41
C THR A 47 -26.42 -24.07 -27.21
N VAL A 48 -26.42 -23.43 -28.37
CA VAL A 48 -27.55 -23.42 -29.31
C VAL A 48 -27.29 -24.46 -30.41
N ALA A 49 -28.27 -25.30 -30.70
CA ALA A 49 -28.17 -26.23 -31.83
C ALA A 49 -28.44 -25.53 -33.17
N GLY A 50 -27.69 -25.92 -34.21
CA GLY A 50 -27.84 -25.35 -35.55
C GLY A 50 -27.33 -23.92 -35.66
N ASP A 51 -27.98 -23.12 -36.51
CA ASP A 51 -27.69 -21.69 -36.71
C ASP A 51 -28.39 -20.77 -35.69
N GLY A 52 -29.21 -21.34 -34.82
CA GLY A 52 -29.98 -20.61 -33.82
C GLY A 52 -31.31 -20.03 -34.34
N SER A 53 -31.70 -20.29 -35.59
CA SER A 53 -32.97 -19.84 -36.18
C SER A 53 -34.17 -20.28 -35.34
N ILE A 54 -35.05 -19.36 -35.01
CA ILE A 54 -36.35 -19.62 -34.38
C ILE A 54 -37.33 -19.83 -35.53
N THR A 55 -37.96 -21.01 -35.58
CA THR A 55 -38.91 -21.34 -36.63
C THR A 55 -40.22 -20.61 -36.38
N ASP A 56 -40.67 -19.84 -37.37
CA ASP A 56 -41.95 -19.14 -37.36
C ASP A 56 -43.15 -20.08 -37.07
N GLY A 57 -44.19 -19.51 -36.47
CA GLY A 57 -45.49 -20.14 -36.35
C GLY A 57 -46.34 -20.02 -37.62
N GLY A 58 -47.66 -20.04 -37.44
CA GLY A 58 -48.61 -19.95 -38.55
C GLY A 58 -49.28 -18.58 -38.68
N ALA A 59 -49.94 -18.39 -39.82
CA ALA A 59 -50.54 -17.11 -40.22
C ALA A 59 -51.56 -16.51 -39.22
N SER A 60 -52.17 -17.31 -38.34
CA SER A 60 -53.17 -16.86 -37.37
C SER A 60 -52.65 -16.84 -35.94
N CYS A 61 -51.33 -16.91 -35.72
CA CYS A 61 -50.70 -16.93 -34.40
C CYS A 61 -51.15 -18.07 -33.47
N SER A 62 -51.95 -19.02 -33.98
CA SER A 62 -52.59 -20.10 -33.22
C SER A 62 -51.86 -21.43 -33.34
N SER A 63 -50.93 -21.52 -34.28
CA SER A 63 -50.03 -22.66 -34.46
C SER A 63 -48.60 -22.22 -34.24
N THR A 64 -47.92 -22.85 -33.30
CA THR A 64 -46.55 -22.54 -32.95
C THR A 64 -45.55 -23.18 -33.91
N GLY A 65 -44.44 -22.50 -34.11
CA GLY A 65 -43.28 -23.05 -34.79
C GLY A 65 -42.56 -24.09 -33.92
N ALA A 66 -41.62 -24.81 -34.55
CA ALA A 66 -40.80 -25.77 -33.83
C ALA A 66 -39.93 -25.07 -32.76
N PRO A 67 -39.87 -25.57 -31.51
CA PRO A 67 -39.10 -24.91 -30.47
C PRO A 67 -37.60 -24.84 -30.79
N ARG A 68 -36.99 -23.69 -30.50
CA ARG A 68 -35.53 -23.52 -30.47
C ARG A 68 -35.04 -23.48 -29.04
N GLU A 69 -34.07 -24.32 -28.70
CA GLU A 69 -33.56 -24.43 -27.32
C GLU A 69 -32.08 -24.02 -27.22
N VAL A 70 -31.76 -23.30 -26.16
CA VAL A 70 -30.40 -23.14 -25.63
C VAL A 70 -30.24 -24.14 -24.49
N SER A 71 -29.29 -25.07 -24.61
CA SER A 71 -29.01 -26.06 -23.56
C SER A 71 -27.89 -25.58 -22.64
N PHE A 72 -28.07 -25.71 -21.33
CA PHE A 72 -27.04 -25.48 -20.33
C PHE A 72 -26.74 -26.79 -19.61
N VAL A 73 -25.49 -27.24 -19.67
CA VAL A 73 -25.03 -28.41 -18.91
C VAL A 73 -24.60 -27.91 -17.53
N VAL A 74 -25.47 -28.09 -16.54
CA VAL A 74 -25.24 -27.66 -15.17
C VAL A 74 -24.61 -28.80 -14.38
N SER A 75 -23.47 -28.51 -13.76
CA SER A 75 -22.75 -29.44 -12.89
C SER A 75 -22.04 -28.68 -11.77
N GLY A 76 -21.80 -29.35 -10.64
CA GLY A 76 -21.09 -28.78 -9.50
C GLY A 76 -21.92 -27.85 -8.61
N VAL A 77 -23.25 -27.75 -8.84
CA VAL A 77 -24.15 -27.05 -7.92
C VAL A 77 -24.44 -27.98 -6.74
N PRO A 78 -24.31 -27.53 -5.48
CA PRO A 78 -24.64 -28.34 -4.31
C PRO A 78 -26.08 -28.90 -4.38
N THR A 79 -26.25 -30.17 -4.01
CA THR A 79 -27.55 -30.84 -3.98
C THR A 79 -28.21 -30.73 -2.61
N GLY A 80 -29.54 -30.83 -2.55
CA GLY A 80 -30.31 -30.74 -1.31
C GLY A 80 -30.46 -29.32 -0.76
N THR A 81 -30.08 -28.30 -1.55
CA THR A 81 -30.11 -26.90 -1.15
C THR A 81 -30.99 -26.10 -2.10
N ALA A 82 -31.86 -25.26 -1.55
CA ALA A 82 -32.72 -24.42 -2.36
C ALA A 82 -31.91 -23.39 -3.16
N LEU A 83 -32.38 -23.10 -4.38
CA LEU A 83 -31.90 -21.98 -5.17
C LEU A 83 -32.42 -20.67 -4.56
N THR A 84 -31.51 -19.72 -4.33
CA THR A 84 -31.81 -18.36 -3.84
C THR A 84 -31.63 -17.30 -4.92
N GLY A 85 -31.14 -17.69 -6.09
CA GLY A 85 -31.12 -16.83 -7.27
C GLY A 85 -31.04 -17.63 -8.56
N VAL A 86 -31.90 -17.31 -9.51
CA VAL A 86 -31.89 -17.84 -10.87
C VAL A 86 -31.92 -16.68 -11.85
N ARG A 87 -30.96 -16.65 -12.78
CA ARG A 87 -30.81 -15.55 -13.74
C ARG A 87 -30.39 -16.05 -15.11
N ILE A 88 -30.92 -15.41 -16.15
CA ILE A 88 -30.38 -15.50 -17.50
C ILE A 88 -29.65 -14.20 -17.82
N SER A 89 -28.38 -14.30 -18.22
CA SER A 89 -27.55 -13.17 -18.60
C SER A 89 -26.95 -13.36 -19.99
N GLY A 90 -26.53 -12.26 -20.61
CA GLY A 90 -25.90 -12.29 -21.93
C GLY A 90 -26.78 -12.95 -23.00
N LEU A 91 -28.11 -12.83 -22.90
CA LEU A 91 -29.04 -13.38 -23.88
C LEU A 91 -28.93 -12.57 -25.17
N LEU A 92 -28.21 -13.10 -26.15
CA LEU A 92 -28.11 -12.56 -27.49
C LEU A 92 -29.20 -13.20 -28.35
N VAL A 93 -30.28 -12.46 -28.57
CA VAL A 93 -31.43 -12.87 -29.39
C VAL A 93 -31.80 -11.74 -30.34
N SER A 94 -32.21 -12.09 -31.55
CA SER A 94 -32.81 -11.19 -32.52
C SER A 94 -34.18 -11.70 -32.94
N HIS A 95 -35.17 -10.83 -33.05
CA HIS A 95 -36.50 -11.18 -33.55
C HIS A 95 -37.21 -9.94 -34.10
N PRO A 96 -37.93 -10.01 -35.23
CA PRO A 96 -38.62 -8.84 -35.77
C PRO A 96 -39.77 -8.33 -34.88
N GLN A 97 -40.48 -9.23 -34.18
CA GLN A 97 -41.64 -8.88 -33.35
C GLN A 97 -41.61 -9.62 -32.01
N VAL A 98 -41.61 -8.91 -30.88
CA VAL A 98 -41.52 -9.51 -29.54
C VAL A 98 -42.82 -10.17 -29.07
N SER A 99 -43.97 -9.78 -29.62
CA SER A 99 -45.28 -10.39 -29.35
C SER A 99 -45.39 -11.83 -29.86
N ASP A 100 -44.61 -12.17 -30.87
CA ASP A 100 -44.64 -13.49 -31.49
C ASP A 100 -43.97 -14.55 -30.63
N LEU A 101 -43.10 -14.14 -29.70
CA LEU A 101 -42.24 -15.05 -28.96
C LEU A 101 -42.80 -15.47 -27.61
N THR A 102 -42.41 -16.68 -27.22
CA THR A 102 -42.43 -17.18 -25.84
C THR A 102 -41.04 -17.71 -25.49
N ALA A 103 -40.44 -17.15 -24.44
CA ALA A 103 -39.18 -17.61 -23.87
C ALA A 103 -39.43 -18.27 -22.50
N THR A 104 -39.13 -19.56 -22.39
CA THR A 104 -39.35 -20.36 -21.19
C THR A 104 -38.04 -21.00 -20.72
N LEU A 105 -37.67 -20.80 -19.46
CA LEU A 105 -36.59 -21.53 -18.82
C LEU A 105 -37.15 -22.82 -18.22
N VAL A 106 -36.51 -23.96 -18.50
CA VAL A 106 -36.93 -25.30 -18.07
C VAL A 106 -35.78 -25.94 -17.31
N ALA A 107 -36.05 -26.39 -16.09
CA ALA A 107 -35.14 -27.11 -15.21
C ALA A 107 -35.02 -28.60 -15.60
N PRO A 108 -34.01 -29.33 -15.08
CA PRO A 108 -33.80 -30.74 -15.40
C PRO A 108 -34.95 -31.67 -15.00
N ASP A 109 -35.73 -31.30 -13.97
CA ASP A 109 -36.90 -32.05 -13.49
C ASP A 109 -38.18 -31.76 -14.30
N GLY A 110 -38.11 -30.82 -15.25
CA GLY A 110 -39.23 -30.37 -16.07
C GLY A 110 -40.00 -29.17 -15.51
N THR A 111 -39.67 -28.68 -14.31
CA THR A 111 -40.22 -27.40 -13.80
C THR A 111 -39.85 -26.28 -14.76
N ASP A 112 -40.78 -25.38 -15.06
CA ASP A 112 -40.55 -24.31 -16.01
C ASP A 112 -41.03 -22.93 -15.52
N HIS A 113 -40.47 -21.88 -16.15
CA HIS A 113 -40.80 -20.49 -15.88
C HIS A 113 -40.70 -19.65 -17.15
N VAL A 114 -41.70 -18.81 -17.40
CA VAL A 114 -41.71 -17.89 -18.54
C VAL A 114 -40.93 -16.63 -18.20
N LEU A 115 -39.93 -16.28 -19.04
CA LEU A 115 -39.21 -15.02 -18.92
C LEU A 115 -40.02 -13.87 -19.52
N PHE A 116 -40.55 -14.08 -20.72
CA PHE A 116 -41.51 -13.23 -21.40
C PHE A 116 -42.28 -14.08 -22.41
N ALA A 117 -43.53 -13.71 -22.69
CA ALA A 117 -44.33 -14.35 -23.71
C ALA A 117 -45.43 -13.42 -24.20
N ARG A 118 -45.72 -13.45 -25.51
CA ARG A 118 -46.87 -12.75 -26.09
C ARG A 118 -46.92 -11.27 -25.65
N THR A 119 -45.77 -10.60 -25.71
CA THR A 119 -45.59 -9.26 -25.14
C THR A 119 -46.53 -8.26 -25.81
N GLY A 120 -47.27 -7.48 -25.01
CA GLY A 120 -48.25 -6.51 -25.51
C GLY A 120 -49.62 -7.10 -25.84
N VAL A 121 -49.76 -8.42 -25.92
CA VAL A 121 -51.06 -9.06 -26.22
C VAL A 121 -52.01 -8.83 -25.05
N GLY A 122 -53.14 -8.19 -25.34
CA GLY A 122 -54.15 -7.78 -24.37
C GLY A 122 -55.56 -7.69 -24.96
N ALA A 123 -56.48 -7.08 -24.22
CA ALA A 123 -57.87 -6.88 -24.67
C ALA A 123 -57.97 -5.94 -25.89
N ASP A 124 -57.17 -4.88 -25.90
CA ASP A 124 -57.22 -3.82 -26.92
C ASP A 124 -56.28 -4.09 -28.11
N ASP A 125 -55.36 -5.05 -27.95
CA ASP A 125 -54.35 -5.42 -28.94
C ASP A 125 -54.12 -6.95 -28.90
N PRO A 126 -54.89 -7.73 -29.68
CA PRO A 126 -54.79 -9.19 -29.68
C PRO A 126 -53.51 -9.73 -30.35
N ASP A 127 -52.85 -8.91 -31.17
CA ASP A 127 -51.64 -9.27 -31.92
C ASP A 127 -50.38 -8.89 -31.13
N GLY A 128 -50.47 -7.89 -30.26
CA GLY A 128 -49.41 -7.46 -29.35
C GLY A 128 -48.40 -6.53 -30.00
N TYR A 129 -47.30 -6.26 -29.31
CA TYR A 129 -46.35 -5.25 -29.75
C TYR A 129 -45.37 -5.72 -30.84
N ASP A 130 -45.19 -4.87 -31.84
CA ASP A 130 -44.30 -5.07 -32.99
C ASP A 130 -42.82 -4.76 -32.74
N ALA A 131 -42.41 -4.49 -31.49
CA ALA A 131 -41.03 -4.12 -31.22
C ALA A 131 -40.05 -5.25 -31.58
N ALA A 132 -38.97 -4.89 -32.26
CA ALA A 132 -37.89 -5.81 -32.54
C ALA A 132 -37.09 -6.14 -31.27
N LEU A 133 -36.53 -7.36 -31.22
CA LEU A 133 -35.50 -7.74 -30.27
C LEU A 133 -34.13 -7.64 -30.92
N VAL A 134 -33.22 -6.96 -30.23
CA VAL A 134 -31.80 -6.87 -30.56
C VAL A 134 -31.03 -6.90 -29.24
N GLY A 135 -30.77 -8.11 -28.72
CA GLY A 135 -30.07 -8.31 -27.46
C GLY A 135 -28.69 -7.61 -27.41
N PRO A 136 -28.04 -7.54 -26.23
CA PRO A 136 -28.19 -8.48 -25.12
C PRO A 136 -29.28 -8.12 -24.09
N TYR A 137 -29.92 -9.16 -23.56
CA TYR A 137 -30.85 -9.04 -22.43
C TYR A 137 -30.36 -9.81 -21.20
N THR A 138 -30.83 -9.37 -20.04
CA THR A 138 -30.67 -10.07 -18.76
C THR A 138 -32.00 -10.11 -18.03
N PHE A 139 -32.39 -11.30 -17.57
CA PHE A 139 -33.60 -11.53 -16.78
C PHE A 139 -33.23 -12.05 -15.39
N SER A 140 -33.71 -11.37 -14.34
CA SER A 140 -33.41 -11.70 -12.95
C SER A 140 -34.40 -11.04 -12.00
N ASP A 141 -34.55 -11.60 -10.81
CA ASP A 141 -35.49 -11.09 -9.79
C ASP A 141 -35.01 -9.80 -9.11
N ASP A 142 -33.72 -9.47 -9.21
CA ASP A 142 -33.10 -8.26 -8.65
C ASP A 142 -33.24 -7.02 -9.56
N HIS A 143 -33.97 -7.13 -10.67
CA HIS A 143 -34.18 -6.04 -11.62
C HIS A 143 -35.57 -5.44 -11.49
N SER A 144 -35.66 -4.11 -11.61
CA SER A 144 -36.91 -3.37 -11.46
C SER A 144 -37.48 -2.83 -12.77
N THR A 145 -36.74 -2.94 -13.88
CA THR A 145 -37.20 -2.48 -15.20
C THR A 145 -38.32 -3.39 -15.72
N GLU A 146 -39.40 -2.76 -16.16
CA GLU A 146 -40.58 -3.43 -16.72
C GLU A 146 -40.37 -3.66 -18.23
N TRP A 147 -40.61 -4.89 -18.70
CA TRP A 147 -40.31 -5.33 -20.07
C TRP A 147 -41.28 -4.73 -21.11
N TRP A 148 -42.58 -4.70 -20.81
CA TRP A 148 -43.63 -4.32 -21.76
C TRP A 148 -43.62 -2.83 -22.11
N THR A 149 -43.27 -1.96 -21.16
CA THR A 149 -43.18 -0.50 -21.34
C THR A 149 -42.21 -0.15 -22.45
N TRP A 150 -41.12 -0.91 -22.58
CA TRP A 150 -40.14 -0.69 -23.63
C TRP A 150 -40.52 -1.40 -24.94
N ALA A 151 -41.25 -2.50 -24.83
CA ALA A 151 -41.76 -3.24 -25.98
C ALA A 151 -42.87 -2.52 -26.75
N SER A 152 -43.48 -1.45 -26.24
CA SER A 152 -44.42 -0.64 -27.03
C SER A 152 -43.74 0.30 -28.04
N GLY A 153 -42.40 0.31 -28.09
CA GLY A 153 -41.61 1.09 -29.05
C GLY A 153 -41.37 0.34 -30.37
N ALA A 154 -40.38 0.79 -31.14
CA ALA A 154 -39.95 0.08 -32.35
C ALA A 154 -38.96 -1.07 -32.07
N GLU A 155 -38.26 -1.01 -30.93
CA GLU A 155 -37.27 -1.99 -30.50
C GLU A 155 -37.24 -2.04 -28.96
N VAL A 156 -37.09 -3.24 -28.40
CA VAL A 156 -36.83 -3.40 -26.96
C VAL A 156 -35.35 -3.13 -26.69
N PRO A 157 -34.98 -2.06 -25.95
CA PRO A 157 -33.58 -1.74 -25.72
C PRO A 157 -32.84 -2.88 -25.01
N ALA A 158 -31.58 -3.13 -25.38
CA ALA A 158 -30.73 -4.03 -24.62
C ALA A 158 -30.65 -3.60 -23.14
N GLY A 159 -30.74 -4.56 -22.22
CA GLY A 159 -30.89 -4.18 -20.81
C GLY A 159 -31.17 -5.31 -19.82
N ARG A 160 -31.59 -4.87 -18.63
CA ARG A 160 -31.84 -5.70 -17.45
C ARG A 160 -33.31 -5.59 -17.08
N TYR A 161 -33.99 -6.72 -17.06
CA TYR A 161 -35.44 -6.81 -16.96
C TYR A 161 -35.86 -7.84 -15.92
N PHE A 162 -37.06 -7.67 -15.40
CA PHE A 162 -37.76 -8.67 -14.60
C PHE A 162 -38.66 -9.53 -15.52
N SER A 163 -38.92 -10.79 -15.17
CA SER A 163 -39.81 -11.64 -15.98
C SER A 163 -41.28 -11.27 -15.86
N THR A 164 -42.04 -11.54 -16.91
CA THR A 164 -43.48 -11.22 -16.96
C THR A 164 -44.30 -12.45 -17.33
N ALA A 165 -45.52 -12.51 -16.81
CA ALA A 165 -46.52 -13.48 -17.25
C ALA A 165 -46.83 -13.29 -18.74
N PRO A 166 -47.26 -14.35 -19.45
CA PRO A 166 -47.70 -14.23 -20.83
C PRO A 166 -48.82 -13.21 -21.02
N GLY A 167 -48.75 -12.45 -22.11
CA GLY A 167 -49.92 -11.69 -22.57
C GLY A 167 -51.05 -12.61 -22.99
N THR A 168 -52.29 -12.16 -22.75
CA THR A 168 -53.49 -12.94 -23.06
C THR A 168 -54.55 -12.03 -23.68
N PRO A 169 -55.24 -12.46 -24.76
CA PRO A 169 -56.38 -11.73 -25.29
C PRO A 169 -57.44 -11.54 -24.19
N GLY A 170 -57.77 -10.29 -23.86
CA GLY A 170 -58.71 -9.96 -22.78
C GLY A 170 -58.10 -9.84 -21.37
N GLY A 171 -56.79 -10.04 -21.20
CA GLY A 171 -56.10 -9.94 -19.92
C GLY A 171 -55.69 -8.52 -19.51
N SER A 172 -55.39 -8.33 -18.22
CA SER A 172 -54.69 -7.15 -17.71
C SER A 172 -53.20 -7.23 -18.06
N GLY A 173 -52.54 -6.07 -18.26
CA GLY A 173 -51.13 -5.93 -18.71
C GLY A 173 -50.06 -6.60 -17.82
N PRO A 174 -48.78 -6.19 -17.93
CA PRO A 174 -47.65 -7.00 -17.46
C PRO A 174 -47.73 -7.33 -15.97
N VAL A 175 -47.93 -8.63 -15.67
CA VAL A 175 -47.81 -9.14 -14.30
C VAL A 175 -46.39 -9.64 -14.11
N ARG A 176 -45.66 -9.04 -13.16
CA ARG A 176 -44.33 -9.49 -12.76
C ARG A 176 -44.41 -10.92 -12.17
N THR A 177 -43.56 -11.81 -12.68
CA THR A 177 -43.41 -13.18 -12.16
C THR A 177 -41.96 -13.42 -11.71
N GLY A 178 -41.74 -14.06 -10.56
CA GLY A 178 -40.38 -14.29 -10.03
C GLY A 178 -39.76 -15.59 -10.55
N ILE A 179 -38.56 -15.52 -11.13
CA ILE A 179 -37.83 -16.67 -11.69
C ILE A 179 -37.42 -17.62 -10.58
N THR A 180 -36.77 -17.11 -9.53
CA THR A 180 -36.23 -17.93 -8.43
C THR A 180 -37.33 -18.67 -7.70
N ALA A 181 -38.48 -18.01 -7.48
CA ALA A 181 -39.61 -18.60 -6.79
C ALA A 181 -40.17 -19.84 -7.53
N ALA A 182 -40.14 -19.85 -8.86
CA ALA A 182 -40.60 -20.99 -9.66
C ALA A 182 -39.72 -22.24 -9.47
N PHE A 183 -38.43 -22.05 -9.15
CA PHE A 183 -37.46 -23.15 -8.98
C PHE A 183 -37.09 -23.40 -7.51
N ALA A 184 -37.75 -22.75 -6.55
CA ALA A 184 -37.41 -22.86 -5.12
C ALA A 184 -37.56 -24.30 -4.56
N GLY A 185 -38.42 -25.12 -5.18
CA GLY A 185 -38.63 -26.53 -4.82
C GLY A 185 -37.62 -27.50 -5.45
N LEU A 186 -36.74 -27.03 -6.33
CA LEU A 186 -35.77 -27.88 -7.03
C LEU A 186 -34.67 -28.35 -6.09
N THR A 187 -34.66 -29.64 -5.76
CA THR A 187 -33.68 -30.23 -4.82
C THR A 187 -32.34 -30.59 -5.47
N ASP A 188 -32.30 -30.75 -6.79
CA ASP A 188 -31.08 -30.97 -7.56
C ASP A 188 -31.11 -30.13 -8.84
N ALA A 189 -30.26 -29.10 -8.90
CA ALA A 189 -30.15 -28.23 -10.05
C ALA A 189 -29.17 -28.76 -11.12
N ASN A 190 -28.44 -29.85 -10.86
CA ASN A 190 -27.52 -30.43 -11.84
C ASN A 190 -28.28 -31.16 -12.94
N GLY A 191 -27.78 -31.08 -14.17
CA GLY A 191 -28.41 -31.66 -15.33
C GLY A 191 -28.56 -30.67 -16.48
N ILE A 192 -29.45 -30.99 -17.41
CA ILE A 192 -29.68 -30.16 -18.60
C ILE A 192 -30.82 -29.18 -18.32
N TRP A 193 -30.47 -27.91 -18.23
CA TRP A 193 -31.43 -26.82 -18.29
C TRP A 193 -31.63 -26.39 -19.75
N ARG A 194 -32.83 -25.89 -20.06
CA ARG A 194 -33.15 -25.42 -21.41
C ARG A 194 -33.82 -24.06 -21.36
N LEU A 195 -33.31 -23.10 -22.12
CA LEU A 195 -34.04 -21.88 -22.47
C LEU A 195 -34.68 -22.08 -23.83
N ARG A 196 -36.00 -22.23 -23.85
CA ARG A 196 -36.81 -22.57 -25.02
C ARG A 196 -37.49 -21.34 -25.58
N PHE A 197 -37.33 -21.11 -26.88
CA PHE A 197 -38.00 -20.10 -27.68
C PHE A 197 -39.03 -20.76 -28.59
N VAL A 198 -40.24 -20.22 -28.60
CA VAL A 198 -41.30 -20.62 -29.52
C VAL A 198 -41.87 -19.36 -30.15
N ASP A 199 -41.88 -19.33 -31.48
CA ASP A 199 -42.60 -18.33 -32.25
C ASP A 199 -44.02 -18.84 -32.51
N HIS A 200 -45.00 -17.98 -32.31
CA HIS A 200 -46.42 -18.28 -32.48
C HIS A 200 -46.95 -17.86 -33.84
N CYS A 201 -46.35 -16.88 -34.49
CA CYS A 201 -46.89 -16.21 -35.66
C CYS A 201 -46.01 -16.43 -36.89
N GLN A 202 -46.62 -16.29 -38.06
CA GLN A 202 -45.85 -16.24 -39.29
C GLN A 202 -45.21 -14.86 -39.40
N GLY A 203 -43.88 -14.79 -39.41
CA GLY A 203 -43.17 -13.53 -39.57
C GLY A 203 -43.35 -12.92 -40.96
N PRO A 204 -43.08 -11.61 -41.12
CA PRO A 204 -43.00 -10.99 -42.44
C PRO A 204 -41.90 -11.68 -43.28
N PRO A 205 -42.00 -11.67 -44.62
CA PRO A 205 -40.96 -12.24 -45.48
C PRO A 205 -39.60 -11.60 -45.18
N GLY A 206 -38.63 -12.37 -44.68
CA GLY A 206 -37.36 -11.82 -44.21
C GLY A 206 -36.54 -12.80 -43.37
N PRO A 207 -35.46 -12.32 -42.71
CA PRO A 207 -34.70 -13.13 -41.79
C PRO A 207 -35.58 -13.49 -40.58
N GLN A 208 -35.65 -14.79 -40.29
CA GLN A 208 -36.29 -15.32 -39.09
C GLN A 208 -35.52 -14.85 -37.85
N GLY A 209 -36.20 -14.82 -36.71
CA GLY A 209 -35.51 -14.56 -35.45
C GLY A 209 -34.45 -15.63 -35.15
N ALA A 210 -33.48 -15.30 -34.31
CA ALA A 210 -32.43 -16.23 -33.91
C ALA A 210 -31.97 -16.00 -32.48
N VAL A 211 -31.56 -17.07 -31.81
CA VAL A 211 -30.82 -17.02 -30.54
C VAL A 211 -29.37 -17.43 -30.76
N HIS A 212 -28.44 -16.62 -30.28
CA HIS A 212 -27.01 -16.80 -30.52
C HIS A 212 -26.25 -17.24 -29.26
N ALA A 213 -26.63 -16.71 -28.09
CA ALA A 213 -25.99 -17.06 -26.83
C ALA A 213 -26.92 -16.76 -25.66
N ALA A 214 -26.71 -17.46 -24.55
CA ALA A 214 -27.24 -17.11 -23.24
C ALA A 214 -26.32 -17.72 -22.18
N THR A 215 -26.34 -17.18 -20.96
CA THR A 215 -25.69 -17.75 -19.79
C THR A 215 -26.73 -17.95 -18.69
N LEU A 216 -26.78 -19.15 -18.14
CA LEU A 216 -27.55 -19.46 -16.93
C LEU A 216 -26.67 -19.21 -15.71
N GLU A 217 -27.19 -18.45 -14.76
CA GLU A 217 -26.56 -18.15 -13.49
C GLU A 217 -27.43 -18.70 -12.35
N LEU A 218 -26.86 -19.54 -11.50
CA LEU A 218 -27.54 -20.16 -10.35
C LEU A 218 -26.83 -19.80 -9.05
N LYS A 219 -27.60 -19.50 -8.00
CA LYS A 219 -27.11 -19.23 -6.64
C LYS A 219 -27.88 -20.10 -5.65
N THR A 220 -27.16 -20.73 -4.73
CA THR A 220 -27.74 -21.55 -3.66
C THR A 220 -27.66 -20.85 -2.30
N ALA A 221 -28.48 -21.28 -1.34
CA ALA A 221 -28.38 -20.83 0.05
C ALA A 221 -27.01 -21.14 0.69
N VAL A 222 -26.32 -22.20 0.23
CA VAL A 222 -24.97 -22.54 0.72
C VAL A 222 -23.92 -21.57 0.18
N ASP A 223 -24.11 -21.02 -1.02
CA ASP A 223 -23.24 -19.97 -1.55
C ASP A 223 -23.35 -18.69 -0.73
N GLU A 224 -24.55 -18.35 -0.23
CA GLU A 224 -24.76 -17.23 0.68
C GLU A 224 -24.04 -17.46 2.01
N MET A 225 -24.25 -18.62 2.64
CA MET A 225 -23.58 -18.95 3.90
C MET A 225 -22.05 -19.01 3.75
N SER A 226 -21.55 -19.56 2.64
CA SER A 226 -20.11 -19.61 2.35
C SER A 226 -19.53 -18.22 2.15
N SER A 227 -20.28 -17.29 1.55
CA SER A 227 -19.87 -15.89 1.41
C SER A 227 -19.77 -15.19 2.77
N CYS A 228 -20.72 -15.44 3.68
CA CYS A 228 -20.69 -14.91 5.04
C CYS A 228 -19.49 -15.46 5.84
N ILE A 229 -19.22 -16.76 5.75
CA ILE A 229 -18.04 -17.38 6.39
C ILE A 229 -16.74 -16.81 5.81
N ALA A 230 -16.67 -16.62 4.49
CA ALA A 230 -15.51 -16.00 3.85
C ALA A 230 -15.32 -14.53 4.26
N GLU A 231 -16.40 -13.78 4.49
CA GLU A 231 -16.33 -12.43 5.06
C GLU A 231 -15.82 -12.47 6.51
N GLY A 232 -16.33 -13.36 7.35
CA GLY A 232 -15.82 -13.54 8.72
C GLY A 232 -14.32 -13.89 8.76
N MET A 233 -13.84 -14.74 7.83
CA MET A 233 -12.41 -15.00 7.68
C MET A 233 -11.60 -13.76 7.24
N ARG A 234 -12.18 -12.91 6.38
CA ARG A 234 -11.56 -11.62 5.99
C ARG A 234 -11.49 -10.65 7.16
N THR A 235 -12.55 -10.52 7.97
CA THR A 235 -12.52 -9.73 9.21
C THR A 235 -11.44 -10.25 10.15
N ALA A 236 -11.35 -11.56 10.38
CA ALA A 236 -10.32 -12.14 11.23
C ALA A 236 -8.89 -11.84 10.73
N SER A 237 -8.67 -11.93 9.40
CA SER A 237 -7.40 -11.57 8.78
C SER A 237 -7.08 -10.07 8.89
N ALA A 238 -8.09 -9.20 8.74
CA ALA A 238 -7.94 -7.75 8.91
C ALA A 238 -7.60 -7.39 10.36
N GLN A 239 -8.25 -8.05 11.33
CA GLN A 239 -7.97 -7.92 12.77
C GLN A 239 -6.52 -8.35 13.08
N ALA A 240 -6.04 -9.48 12.55
CA ALA A 240 -4.67 -9.92 12.73
C ALA A 240 -3.66 -8.93 12.12
N SER A 241 -3.99 -8.35 10.96
CA SER A 241 -3.16 -7.33 10.29
C SER A 241 -3.07 -6.03 11.11
N LEU A 242 -4.16 -5.63 11.78
CA LEU A 242 -4.17 -4.47 12.67
C LEU A 242 -3.23 -4.68 13.88
N VAL A 243 -3.30 -5.84 14.54
CA VAL A 243 -2.41 -6.18 15.67
C VAL A 243 -0.94 -6.17 15.26
N ALA A 244 -0.62 -6.70 14.07
CA ALA A 244 0.73 -6.65 13.53
C ALA A 244 1.19 -5.20 13.26
N ALA A 245 0.31 -4.35 12.73
CA ALA A 245 0.61 -2.94 12.49
C ALA A 245 0.79 -2.14 13.79
N GLU A 246 0.02 -2.43 14.84
CA GLU A 246 0.20 -1.85 16.18
C GLU A 246 1.58 -2.19 16.75
N THR A 247 1.99 -3.46 16.65
CA THR A 247 3.32 -3.92 17.10
C THR A 247 4.45 -3.23 16.34
N ALA A 248 4.28 -3.03 15.03
CA ALA A 248 5.25 -2.31 14.20
C ALA A 248 5.34 -0.82 14.57
N LEU A 249 4.20 -0.16 14.84
CA LEU A 249 4.14 1.23 15.28
C LEU A 249 4.83 1.43 16.63
N ASP A 250 4.61 0.52 17.58
CA ASP A 250 5.27 0.56 18.90
C ASP A 250 6.79 0.36 18.78
N SER A 251 7.22 -0.57 17.92
CA SER A 251 8.65 -0.79 17.63
C SER A 251 9.31 0.43 16.97
N ALA A 252 8.61 1.09 16.04
CA ALA A 252 9.08 2.31 15.41
C ALA A 252 9.18 3.46 16.42
N ARG A 253 8.18 3.61 17.31
CA ARG A 253 8.21 4.60 18.41
C ARG A 253 9.38 4.37 19.36
N ALA A 254 9.68 3.13 19.73
CA ALA A 254 10.83 2.82 20.58
C ALA A 254 12.16 3.18 19.91
N THR A 255 12.31 2.86 18.62
CA THR A 255 13.49 3.23 17.80
C THR A 255 13.65 4.75 17.72
N LEU A 256 12.54 5.46 17.55
CA LEU A 256 12.50 6.90 17.47
C LEU A 256 12.99 7.58 18.76
N THR A 257 12.53 7.09 19.91
CA THR A 257 12.98 7.56 21.24
C THR A 257 14.47 7.27 21.46
N ALA A 258 14.96 6.09 21.07
CA ALA A 258 16.38 5.75 21.17
C ALA A 258 17.26 6.68 20.30
N ALA A 259 16.84 6.96 19.06
CA ALA A 259 17.57 7.87 18.17
C ALA A 259 17.61 9.31 18.70
N ALA A 260 16.51 9.80 19.30
CA ALA A 260 16.51 11.12 19.96
C ALA A 260 17.49 11.18 21.14
N ALA A 261 17.54 10.12 21.97
CA ALA A 261 18.48 10.06 23.09
C ALA A 261 19.94 10.05 22.60
N GLN A 262 20.25 9.33 21.53
CA GLN A 262 21.58 9.31 20.91
C GLN A 262 21.99 10.68 20.35
N LEU A 263 21.06 11.39 19.68
CA LEU A 263 21.32 12.74 19.20
C LEU A 263 21.64 13.70 20.35
N GLY A 264 20.85 13.67 21.42
CA GLY A 264 21.10 14.49 22.62
C GLY A 264 22.47 14.21 23.25
N ALA A 265 22.87 12.93 23.35
CA ALA A 265 24.19 12.56 23.86
C ALA A 265 25.33 13.02 22.93
N ALA A 266 25.15 12.91 21.61
CA ALA A 266 26.15 13.34 20.64
C ALA A 266 26.35 14.86 20.63
N ASP A 267 25.27 15.64 20.78
CA ASP A 267 25.36 17.10 20.90
C ASP A 267 26.04 17.55 22.19
N ALA A 268 25.78 16.87 23.31
CA ALA A 268 26.48 17.13 24.56
C ALA A 268 28.00 16.84 24.44
N ALA A 269 28.37 15.74 23.76
CA ALA A 269 29.76 15.40 23.48
C ALA A 269 30.43 16.43 22.54
N ARG A 270 29.73 16.88 21.50
CA ARG A 270 30.21 17.93 20.59
C ARG A 270 30.46 19.24 21.33
N THR A 271 29.55 19.64 22.22
CA THR A 271 29.67 20.88 22.98
C THR A 271 30.84 20.84 23.96
N SER A 272 30.98 19.75 24.72
CA SER A 272 32.08 19.59 25.68
C SER A 272 33.45 19.54 25.00
N THR A 273 33.59 18.76 23.91
CA THR A 273 34.85 18.66 23.17
C THR A 273 35.24 19.95 22.45
N ALA A 274 34.27 20.74 21.97
CA ALA A 274 34.53 22.07 21.42
C ALA A 274 35.04 23.05 22.49
N ALA A 275 34.49 23.00 23.71
CA ALA A 275 34.97 23.80 24.84
C ALA A 275 36.39 23.41 25.26
N ASP A 276 36.71 22.11 25.28
CA ASP A 276 38.06 21.61 25.55
C ASP A 276 39.06 22.04 24.47
N ALA A 277 38.67 21.95 23.19
CA ALA A 277 39.49 22.41 22.07
C ALA A 277 39.77 23.92 22.14
N ALA A 278 38.77 24.73 22.46
CA ALA A 278 38.95 26.17 22.66
C ALA A 278 39.92 26.46 23.82
N THR A 279 39.81 25.74 24.92
CA THR A 279 40.72 25.85 26.07
C THR A 279 42.15 25.46 25.70
N ALA A 280 42.33 24.38 24.93
CA ALA A 280 43.64 23.94 24.45
C ALA A 280 44.28 24.94 23.48
N MET A 281 43.50 25.53 22.56
CA MET A 281 43.97 26.59 21.65
C MET A 281 44.41 27.84 22.42
N ALA A 282 43.64 28.26 23.43
CA ALA A 282 44.02 29.40 24.28
C ALA A 282 45.33 29.14 25.04
N ALA A 283 45.53 27.92 25.56
CA ALA A 283 46.78 27.52 26.20
C ALA A 283 47.97 27.48 25.22
N ALA A 284 47.76 26.98 24.01
CA ALA A 284 48.76 26.99 22.94
C ALA A 284 49.15 28.41 22.54
N ALA A 285 48.19 29.32 22.39
CA ALA A 285 48.44 30.73 22.10
C ALA A 285 49.29 31.41 23.20
N LYS A 286 48.95 31.16 24.47
CA LYS A 286 49.71 31.70 25.63
C LYS A 286 51.15 31.20 25.67
N THR A 287 51.38 29.91 25.42
CA THR A 287 52.73 29.34 25.40
C THR A 287 53.55 29.79 24.18
N ALA A 288 52.91 29.96 23.02
CA ALA A 288 53.54 30.54 21.83
C ALA A 288 53.98 31.99 22.07
N ALA A 289 53.13 32.82 22.69
CA ALA A 289 53.48 34.19 23.07
C ALA A 289 54.67 34.24 24.05
N ALA A 290 54.71 33.33 25.03
CA ALA A 290 55.86 33.20 25.94
C ALA A 290 57.15 32.80 25.20
N ALA A 291 57.08 31.89 24.22
CA ALA A 291 58.21 31.51 23.40
C ALA A 291 58.74 32.67 22.54
N GLN A 292 57.84 33.48 21.96
CA GLN A 292 58.18 34.70 21.22
C GLN A 292 58.87 35.73 22.14
N ALA A 293 58.31 35.99 23.33
CA ALA A 293 58.91 36.89 24.31
C ALA A 293 60.33 36.44 24.73
N ALA A 294 60.54 35.15 24.96
CA ALA A 294 61.86 34.59 25.23
C ALA A 294 62.83 34.75 24.05
N GLY A 295 62.33 34.60 22.80
CA GLY A 295 63.06 34.91 21.58
C GLY A 295 63.56 36.36 21.54
N HIS A 296 62.69 37.33 21.82
CA HIS A 296 63.06 38.74 21.91
C HIS A 296 64.09 39.01 23.01
N ALA A 297 63.96 38.35 24.17
CA ALA A 297 64.90 38.47 25.28
C ALA A 297 66.31 37.99 24.89
N VAL A 298 66.43 36.87 24.17
CA VAL A 298 67.71 36.38 23.62
C VAL A 298 68.32 37.40 22.65
N THR A 299 67.52 38.01 21.77
CA THR A 299 67.97 39.05 20.84
C THR A 299 68.51 40.28 21.59
N LYS A 300 67.79 40.75 22.61
CA LYS A 300 68.20 41.86 23.48
C LYS A 300 69.51 41.54 24.22
N ALA A 301 69.62 40.37 24.83
CA ALA A 301 70.82 39.91 25.53
C ALA A 301 72.04 39.79 24.58
N THR A 302 71.81 39.36 23.34
CA THR A 302 72.85 39.27 22.30
C THR A 302 73.39 40.66 21.92
N LYS A 303 72.50 41.64 21.73
CA LYS A 303 72.89 43.04 21.49
C LYS A 303 73.69 43.61 22.66
N ALA A 304 73.24 43.38 23.90
CA ALA A 304 73.94 43.81 25.11
C ALA A 304 75.35 43.19 25.24
N LEU A 305 75.51 41.90 24.92
CA LEU A 305 76.82 41.23 24.91
C LEU A 305 77.76 41.84 23.86
N LYS A 306 77.26 42.12 22.64
CA LYS A 306 78.06 42.78 21.58
C LYS A 306 78.54 44.16 22.05
N GLN A 307 77.65 44.97 22.64
CA GLN A 307 78.01 46.28 23.18
C GLN A 307 79.02 46.19 24.33
N ALA A 308 78.85 45.24 25.26
CA ALA A 308 79.79 45.03 26.37
C ALA A 308 81.19 44.64 25.87
N ARG A 309 81.28 43.75 24.87
CA ARG A 309 82.55 43.38 24.22
C ARG A 309 83.24 44.57 23.56
N LYS A 310 82.49 45.40 22.82
CA LYS A 310 83.01 46.63 22.19
C LYS A 310 83.58 47.60 23.23
N LYS A 311 82.89 47.80 24.36
CA LYS A 311 83.34 48.66 25.47
C LYS A 311 84.57 48.08 26.20
N ALA A 312 84.63 46.77 26.40
CA ALA A 312 85.80 46.11 27.01
C ALA A 312 87.05 46.25 26.14
N LYS A 313 86.94 46.03 24.83
CA LYS A 313 88.04 46.19 23.87
C LYS A 313 88.63 47.60 23.86
N LYS A 314 87.79 48.64 24.01
CA LYS A 314 88.23 50.05 24.02
C LYS A 314 88.88 50.49 25.34
N SER A 315 88.47 49.95 26.49
CA SER A 315 88.85 50.50 27.79
C SER A 315 89.95 49.74 28.51
N GLY A 316 90.12 48.44 28.26
CA GLY A 316 91.08 47.59 28.99
C GLY A 316 90.80 47.42 30.50
N LYS A 317 89.81 48.13 31.06
CA LYS A 317 89.53 48.16 32.50
C LYS A 317 88.89 46.83 32.98
N PRO A 318 89.28 46.30 34.15
CA PRO A 318 88.70 45.08 34.73
C PRO A 318 87.17 45.10 34.85
N GLN A 319 86.60 46.27 35.15
CA GLN A 319 85.15 46.50 35.24
C GLN A 319 84.41 46.20 33.92
N ALA A 320 85.05 46.41 32.77
CA ALA A 320 84.45 46.12 31.47
C ALA A 320 84.44 44.61 31.16
N ILE A 321 85.46 43.87 31.61
CA ILE A 321 85.51 42.41 31.53
C ILE A 321 84.41 41.77 32.39
N ALA A 322 84.18 42.29 33.60
CA ALA A 322 83.08 41.84 34.46
C ALA A 322 81.70 42.03 33.80
N LYS A 323 81.48 43.16 33.11
CA LYS A 323 80.25 43.41 32.32
C LYS A 323 80.07 42.40 31.19
N VAL A 324 81.14 41.99 30.52
CA VAL A 324 81.09 40.91 29.50
C VAL A 324 80.68 39.57 30.11
N ARG A 325 81.26 39.19 31.27
CA ARG A 325 80.89 37.95 31.97
C ARG A 325 79.41 37.96 32.38
N LYS A 326 78.92 39.07 32.95
CA LYS A 326 77.50 39.24 33.32
C LYS A 326 76.58 39.12 32.10
N ALA A 327 76.91 39.78 30.98
CA ALA A 327 76.14 39.69 29.74
C ALA A 327 76.15 38.28 29.14
N LYS A 328 77.27 37.54 29.22
CA LYS A 328 77.36 36.15 28.76
C LYS A 328 76.47 35.22 29.62
N LYS A 329 76.48 35.39 30.95
CA LYS A 329 75.60 34.64 31.88
C LYS A 329 74.13 34.92 31.58
N ALA A 330 73.76 36.20 31.39
CA ALA A 330 72.40 36.59 31.02
C ALA A 330 71.96 36.01 29.67
N LEU A 331 72.83 36.00 28.66
CA LEU A 331 72.53 35.37 27.37
C LEU A 331 72.31 33.85 27.51
N SER A 332 73.13 33.17 28.32
CA SER A 332 72.99 31.74 28.59
C SER A 332 71.65 31.44 29.26
N ALA A 333 71.27 32.20 30.29
CA ALA A 333 70.00 32.04 30.98
C ALA A 333 68.81 32.26 30.02
N ASN A 334 68.84 33.34 29.22
CA ASN A 334 67.79 33.61 28.23
C ASN A 334 67.68 32.52 27.16
N ARG A 335 68.81 31.94 26.72
CA ARG A 335 68.80 30.80 25.79
C ARG A 335 68.19 29.55 26.41
N ALA A 336 68.46 29.27 27.67
CA ALA A 336 67.83 28.16 28.40
C ALA A 336 66.31 28.38 28.52
N SER A 337 65.88 29.57 28.96
CA SER A 337 64.45 29.93 29.04
C SER A 337 63.75 29.83 27.67
N ARG A 338 64.42 30.26 26.58
CA ARG A 338 63.88 30.10 25.22
C ARG A 338 63.67 28.63 24.87
N ARG A 339 64.63 27.75 25.14
CA ARG A 339 64.47 26.31 24.87
C ARG A 339 63.27 25.73 25.60
N THR A 340 63.14 25.99 26.90
CA THR A 340 62.00 25.53 27.70
C THR A 340 60.67 26.06 27.15
N ALA A 341 60.60 27.35 26.81
CA ALA A 341 59.40 27.96 26.25
C ALA A 341 59.04 27.39 24.86
N THR A 342 60.03 27.12 24.00
CA THR A 342 59.80 26.47 22.70
C THR A 342 59.30 25.04 22.85
N THR A 343 59.85 24.25 23.79
CA THR A 343 59.36 22.89 24.07
C THR A 343 57.93 22.90 24.61
N ALA A 344 57.61 23.84 25.51
CA ALA A 344 56.25 24.01 26.04
C ALA A 344 55.26 24.41 24.93
N ALA A 345 55.64 25.34 24.05
CA ALA A 345 54.82 25.74 22.91
C ALA A 345 54.59 24.58 21.93
N GLY A 346 55.61 23.76 21.65
CA GLY A 346 55.47 22.56 20.82
C GLY A 346 54.50 21.54 21.42
N SER A 347 54.62 21.26 22.72
CA SER A 347 53.73 20.33 23.42
C SER A 347 52.28 20.83 23.45
N ALA A 348 52.08 22.14 23.68
CA ALA A 348 50.76 22.75 23.67
C ALA A 348 50.12 22.77 22.27
N ALA A 349 50.92 22.97 21.21
CA ALA A 349 50.45 22.87 19.83
C ALA A 349 49.97 21.45 19.49
N THR A 350 50.72 20.41 19.90
CA THR A 350 50.30 19.01 19.73
C THR A 350 49.00 18.72 20.50
N ALA A 351 48.88 19.19 21.74
CA ALA A 351 47.66 19.04 22.53
C ALA A 351 46.45 19.72 21.88
N SER A 352 46.64 20.95 21.37
CA SER A 352 45.60 21.68 20.63
C SER A 352 45.18 20.95 19.34
N ALA A 353 46.12 20.37 18.61
CA ALA A 353 45.81 19.58 17.41
C ALA A 353 45.02 18.32 17.76
N SER A 354 45.40 17.59 18.82
CA SER A 354 44.64 16.42 19.28
C SER A 354 43.23 16.80 19.76
N ALA A 355 43.06 17.92 20.47
CA ALA A 355 41.74 18.38 20.90
C ALA A 355 40.85 18.76 19.72
N GLY A 356 41.43 19.40 18.69
CA GLY A 356 40.73 19.69 17.43
C GLY A 356 40.26 18.42 16.71
N ALA A 357 41.07 17.37 16.66
CA ALA A 357 40.69 16.10 16.05
C ALA A 357 39.56 15.39 16.82
N VAL A 358 39.57 15.45 18.15
CA VAL A 358 38.48 14.91 19.00
C VAL A 358 37.19 15.69 18.77
N ALA A 359 37.25 17.02 18.73
CA ALA A 359 36.08 17.86 18.44
C ALA A 359 35.49 17.59 17.05
N ALA A 360 36.34 17.40 16.03
CA ALA A 360 35.90 17.02 14.68
C ALA A 360 35.21 15.64 14.66
N THR A 361 35.73 14.67 15.42
CA THR A 361 35.13 13.34 15.55
C THR A 361 33.76 13.42 16.24
N ALA A 362 33.63 14.21 17.31
CA ALA A 362 32.37 14.44 18.00
C ALA A 362 31.33 15.15 17.10
N ALA A 363 31.77 16.10 16.27
CA ALA A 363 30.91 16.72 15.28
C ALA A 363 30.39 15.71 14.23
N GLY A 364 31.26 14.83 13.74
CA GLY A 364 30.86 13.74 12.84
C GLY A 364 29.84 12.78 13.47
N ALA A 365 30.03 12.43 14.74
CA ALA A 365 29.07 11.60 15.48
C ALA A 365 27.70 12.27 15.64
N ALA A 366 27.66 13.59 15.91
CA ALA A 366 26.41 14.35 15.97
C ALA A 366 25.68 14.37 14.61
N THR A 367 26.41 14.53 13.50
CA THR A 367 25.82 14.44 12.16
C THR A 367 25.23 13.06 11.87
N GLN A 368 25.94 11.99 12.24
CA GLN A 368 25.43 10.61 12.07
C GLN A 368 24.18 10.35 12.93
N ALA A 369 24.17 10.82 14.19
CA ALA A 369 23.01 10.69 15.07
C ALA A 369 21.79 11.47 14.53
N ALA A 370 21.99 12.65 13.93
CA ALA A 370 20.94 13.43 13.29
C ALA A 370 20.36 12.69 12.06
N ALA A 371 21.21 12.07 11.25
CA ALA A 371 20.77 11.24 10.13
C ALA A 371 19.97 10.02 10.60
N ALA A 372 20.45 9.32 11.64
CA ALA A 372 19.74 8.18 12.23
C ALA A 372 18.37 8.57 12.78
N ARG A 373 18.26 9.75 13.41
CA ARG A 373 16.98 10.30 13.86
C ARG A 373 16.02 10.56 12.70
N SER A 374 16.49 11.19 11.63
CA SER A 374 15.68 11.42 10.42
C SER A 374 15.16 10.12 9.80
N THR A 375 16.00 9.07 9.72
CA THR A 375 15.57 7.75 9.27
C THR A 375 14.52 7.13 10.20
N ALA A 376 14.67 7.30 11.52
CA ALA A 376 13.69 6.80 12.49
C ALA A 376 12.35 7.56 12.40
N ASP A 377 12.35 8.87 12.15
CA ASP A 377 11.13 9.66 11.91
C ASP A 377 10.39 9.12 10.67
N ALA A 378 11.09 8.91 9.56
CA ALA A 378 10.49 8.34 8.35
C ALA A 378 9.91 6.93 8.56
N ALA A 379 10.58 6.08 9.35
CA ALA A 379 10.08 4.75 9.69
C ALA A 379 8.82 4.81 10.56
N TYR A 380 8.75 5.76 11.50
CA TYR A 380 7.55 5.99 12.32
C TYR A 380 6.35 6.46 11.48
N ASP A 381 6.56 7.39 10.54
CA ASP A 381 5.51 7.87 9.66
C ASP A 381 4.96 6.75 8.75
N LEU A 382 5.85 5.90 8.21
CA LEU A 382 5.44 4.73 7.43
C LEU A 382 4.64 3.73 8.26
N ALA A 383 5.09 3.42 9.48
CA ALA A 383 4.37 2.52 10.39
C ALA A 383 2.99 3.07 10.76
N ARG A 384 2.89 4.38 11.00
CA ARG A 384 1.63 5.08 11.27
C ARG A 384 0.66 4.98 10.10
N ALA A 385 1.13 5.21 8.87
CA ALA A 385 0.30 5.06 7.67
C ALA A 385 -0.17 3.60 7.47
N GLY A 386 0.72 2.62 7.72
CA GLY A 386 0.37 1.20 7.69
C GLY A 386 -0.71 0.82 8.70
N TRP A 387 -0.62 1.35 9.92
CA TRP A 387 -1.64 1.17 10.96
C TRP A 387 -2.99 1.77 10.57
N GLN A 388 -3.01 3.01 10.04
CA GLN A 388 -4.25 3.64 9.56
C GLN A 388 -4.92 2.80 8.46
N SER A 389 -4.15 2.37 7.47
CA SER A 389 -4.67 1.52 6.39
C SER A 389 -5.20 0.16 6.89
N ALA A 390 -4.59 -0.43 7.92
CA ALA A 390 -5.07 -1.66 8.52
C ALA A 390 -6.39 -1.47 9.29
N ARG A 391 -6.52 -0.35 10.00
CA ARG A 391 -7.75 0.02 10.71
C ARG A 391 -8.91 0.24 9.73
N ASP A 392 -8.68 1.01 8.67
CA ASP A 392 -9.72 1.32 7.69
C ASP A 392 -10.20 0.05 6.96
N ARG A 393 -9.30 -0.91 6.67
CA ARG A 393 -9.67 -2.24 6.15
C ARG A 393 -10.54 -3.04 7.12
N LEU A 394 -10.22 -3.00 8.42
CA LEU A 394 -11.02 -3.69 9.44
C LEU A 394 -12.43 -3.11 9.53
N GLU A 395 -12.56 -1.78 9.51
CA GLU A 395 -13.85 -1.09 9.48
C GLU A 395 -14.66 -1.53 8.26
N GLN A 396 -14.07 -1.52 7.06
CA GLN A 396 -14.73 -1.98 5.83
C GLN A 396 -15.21 -3.45 5.92
N THR A 397 -14.39 -4.36 6.46
CA THR A 397 -14.79 -5.78 6.61
C THR A 397 -15.90 -5.97 7.64
N ARG A 398 -15.93 -5.16 8.71
CA ARG A 398 -16.99 -5.22 9.72
C ARG A 398 -18.34 -4.75 9.19
N GLU A 399 -18.35 -3.74 8.34
CA GLU A 399 -19.57 -3.29 7.66
C GLU A 399 -20.13 -4.40 6.75
N ALA A 400 -19.24 -5.10 6.02
CA ALA A 400 -19.63 -6.23 5.18
C ALA A 400 -20.12 -7.44 6.00
N GLU A 401 -19.46 -7.76 7.13
CA GLU A 401 -19.89 -8.84 8.02
C GLU A 401 -21.22 -8.55 8.72
N ALA A 402 -21.47 -7.29 9.13
CA ALA A 402 -22.76 -6.90 9.70
C ALA A 402 -23.91 -7.11 8.71
N PHE A 403 -23.69 -6.75 7.43
CA PHE A 403 -24.66 -7.01 6.37
C PHE A 403 -24.97 -8.51 6.20
N CYS A 404 -23.95 -9.37 6.34
CA CYS A 404 -24.10 -10.82 6.30
C CYS A 404 -24.85 -11.42 7.50
N LEU A 405 -24.90 -10.74 8.65
CA LEU A 405 -25.60 -11.21 9.85
C LEU A 405 -27.07 -10.76 9.90
N ASP A 406 -27.38 -9.64 9.24
CA ASP A 406 -28.75 -9.09 9.16
C ASP A 406 -29.57 -9.66 7.99
N SER A 407 -28.91 -10.30 7.01
CA SER A 407 -29.54 -10.98 5.85
C SER A 407 -29.78 -12.47 6.15
#